data_AF-A0A505IIX3-F1
#
_entry.id   AF-A0A505IIX3-F1
#
_cell.length_a   1.000
_cell.length_b   1.000
_cell.length_c   1.000
_cell.angle_alpha   90.00
_cell.angle_beta   90.00
_cell.angle_gamma   90.00
#
_symmetry.space_group_name_H-M   'P 1'
#
loop_
_entity.id
_entity.type
_entity.pdbx_description
1 polymer ?
#
loop_
_entity_poly.entity_id
_entity_poly.type
_entity_poly.pdbx_seq_one_letter_code
_entity_poly.pdbx_strand_id
1 'polypeptide(L)'
;MPKIPLLKGLLLPIGEIPLDSIQPDPSISCTKKDLKTITSYNLLPKKEKSMVVPVLFSTWTSSKTNTNFVGKFEGYGHSFEKTSTWTPRYIRGSIIHNRVVRYTLGGIHILLRYEVDACMPGKPHTPTPNNTNQQTPTGININNSGTLVPPHRIIEIKTGPVNKRLDNSKNLSQMWFSHTPILCTGQYQPDGTFLPARTQNMEKEGRLAQWERDNEEKIRKLVRVLERVFEVVRGVPHKCALVHNGDGVLRVYQDDGNGAVGRGMPRDLLGLWDDGGVPVN
;
A
#
# COMPACT_ATOMS: atom_id res chain seq x y z
N MET A 1 2.58 25.47 -12.51
CA MET A 1 2.65 25.72 -11.05
C MET A 1 1.53 24.94 -10.37
N PRO A 2 1.81 24.16 -9.32
CA PRO A 2 0.73 23.56 -8.53
C PRO A 2 -0.15 24.69 -8.00
N LYS A 3 -1.47 24.54 -8.10
CA LYS A 3 -2.38 25.55 -7.56
C LYS A 3 -2.16 25.66 -6.05
N ILE A 4 -2.25 26.88 -5.52
CA ILE A 4 -2.18 27.28 -4.10
C ILE A 4 -2.86 26.30 -3.09
N PRO A 5 -3.94 25.54 -3.41
CA PRO A 5 -4.54 24.61 -2.46
C PRO A 5 -3.64 23.46 -1.99
N LEU A 6 -2.61 23.04 -2.75
CA LEU A 6 -1.79 21.86 -2.42
C LEU A 6 -0.80 22.12 -1.26
N LEU A 7 -0.44 23.37 -0.99
CA LEU A 7 0.55 23.75 0.02
C LEU A 7 -0.09 24.42 1.25
N LYS A 8 -1.42 24.51 1.31
CA LYS A 8 -2.13 25.17 2.41
C LYS A 8 -1.95 24.36 3.70
N GLY A 9 -1.36 24.98 4.73
CA GLY A 9 -1.07 24.34 6.02
C GLY A 9 0.31 23.69 6.11
N LEU A 10 1.18 23.90 5.10
CA LEU A 10 2.57 23.48 5.14
C LEU A 10 3.47 24.67 5.50
N LEU A 11 4.46 24.43 6.37
CA LEU A 11 5.53 25.39 6.67
C LEU A 11 6.50 25.53 5.49
N LEU A 12 7.62 26.23 5.70
CA LEU A 12 8.74 26.18 4.75
C LEU A 12 9.29 24.75 4.62
N PRO A 13 9.86 24.38 3.45
CA PRO A 13 10.46 23.07 3.28
C PRO A 13 11.62 22.89 4.28
N ILE A 14 11.61 21.75 4.98
CA ILE A 14 12.65 21.36 5.94
C ILE A 14 13.77 20.56 5.27
N GLY A 15 13.58 20.15 4.02
CA GLY A 15 14.62 19.55 3.20
C GLY A 15 14.25 19.51 1.73
N GLU A 16 15.27 19.56 0.90
CA GLU A 16 15.17 19.45 -0.56
C GLU A 16 16.09 18.32 -1.03
N ILE A 17 15.57 17.47 -1.91
CA ILE A 17 16.27 16.32 -2.47
C ILE A 17 16.22 16.48 -4.00
N PRO A 18 17.28 17.04 -4.61
CA PRO A 18 17.41 17.11 -6.06
C PRO A 18 17.38 15.72 -6.68
N LEU A 19 16.55 15.49 -7.71
CA LEU A 19 16.39 14.15 -8.31
C LEU A 19 17.65 13.66 -9.04
N ASP A 20 18.47 14.57 -9.54
CA ASP A 20 19.78 14.28 -10.13
C ASP A 20 20.81 13.80 -9.10
N SER A 21 20.64 14.14 -7.82
CA SER A 21 21.46 13.62 -6.72
C SER A 21 21.16 12.15 -6.40
N ILE A 22 20.07 11.59 -6.94
CA ILE A 22 19.62 10.23 -6.68
C ILE A 22 20.21 9.28 -7.73
N GLN A 23 21.40 8.79 -7.43
CA GLN A 23 22.09 7.81 -8.25
C GLN A 23 21.83 6.39 -7.74
N PRO A 24 21.64 5.40 -8.63
CA PRO A 24 21.48 4.01 -8.22
C PRO A 24 22.80 3.51 -7.63
N ASP A 25 22.73 2.81 -6.49
CA ASP A 25 23.89 2.14 -5.91
C ASP A 25 23.85 0.65 -6.28
N PRO A 26 24.81 0.13 -7.07
CA PRO A 26 24.86 -1.27 -7.48
C PRO A 26 24.94 -2.27 -6.30
N SER A 27 25.42 -1.84 -5.13
CA SER A 27 25.49 -2.68 -3.93
C SER A 27 24.13 -2.92 -3.28
N ILE A 28 23.14 -2.07 -3.58
CA ILE A 28 21.77 -2.23 -3.07
C ILE A 28 21.10 -3.44 -3.73
N SER A 29 20.66 -4.37 -2.89
CA SER A 29 19.88 -5.53 -3.32
C SER A 29 18.46 -5.11 -3.72
N CYS A 30 18.08 -5.45 -4.96
CA CYS A 30 16.74 -5.21 -5.51
C CYS A 30 15.72 -6.29 -5.09
N THR A 31 16.19 -7.44 -4.63
CA THR A 31 15.35 -8.58 -4.28
C THR A 31 14.82 -8.45 -2.87
N LYS A 32 13.53 -8.75 -2.70
CA LYS A 32 12.91 -8.80 -1.37
C LYS A 32 13.51 -9.93 -0.54
N LYS A 33 13.88 -9.62 0.70
CA LYS A 33 14.29 -10.60 1.72
C LYS A 33 13.25 -10.68 2.83
N ASP A 34 13.22 -11.80 3.55
CA ASP A 34 12.37 -12.01 4.74
C ASP A 34 10.87 -11.79 4.52
N LEU A 35 10.41 -12.00 3.29
CA LEU A 35 9.03 -11.73 2.88
C LEU A 35 8.04 -12.61 3.64
N LYS A 36 7.11 -11.96 4.35
CA LYS A 36 6.05 -12.63 5.12
C LYS A 36 4.75 -11.85 5.02
N THR A 37 3.64 -12.55 4.82
CA THR A 37 2.30 -11.97 4.96
C THR A 37 1.94 -11.88 6.44
N ILE A 38 1.59 -10.67 6.88
CA ILE A 38 1.04 -10.40 8.20
C ILE A 38 -0.48 -10.27 8.01
N THR A 39 -1.24 -11.06 8.74
CA THR A 39 -2.71 -11.05 8.62
C THR A 39 -3.27 -9.67 8.94
N SER A 40 -4.45 -9.35 8.42
CA SER A 40 -5.17 -8.13 8.78
C SER A 40 -5.36 -8.07 10.30
N TYR A 41 -4.87 -6.99 10.91
CA TYR A 41 -5.06 -6.57 12.31
C TYR A 41 -4.47 -7.44 13.44
N ASN A 42 -3.59 -8.40 13.16
CA ASN A 42 -2.78 -9.00 14.24
C ASN A 42 -1.54 -8.14 14.56
N LEU A 43 -1.78 -6.91 15.04
CA LEU A 43 -0.76 -6.14 15.76
C LEU A 43 -0.79 -6.61 17.23
N LEU A 44 -0.46 -7.89 17.47
CA LEU A 44 -0.30 -8.40 18.83
C LEU A 44 1.14 -8.19 19.32
N PRO A 45 1.30 -7.93 20.63
CA PRO A 45 2.49 -7.31 21.21
C PRO A 45 3.61 -8.34 21.32
N LYS A 46 4.50 -8.36 20.34
CA LYS A 46 5.87 -8.81 20.60
C LYS A 46 6.77 -7.60 20.46
N LYS A 47 7.01 -6.98 21.62
CA LYS A 47 8.11 -6.01 21.80
C LYS A 47 9.42 -6.75 21.58
N GLU A 48 9.86 -6.86 20.34
CA GLU A 48 11.30 -6.84 20.08
C GLU A 48 11.72 -5.38 20.15
N LYS A 49 12.51 -5.05 21.17
CA LYS A 49 13.13 -3.74 21.33
C LYS A 49 14.16 -3.58 20.22
N SER A 50 13.71 -3.07 19.08
CA SER A 50 14.58 -2.44 18.11
C SER A 50 14.05 -1.03 17.94
N MET A 51 14.88 -0.02 18.23
CA MET A 51 14.56 1.38 18.03
C MET A 51 14.49 1.64 16.53
N VAL A 52 13.37 1.28 15.92
CA VAL A 52 13.06 1.56 14.52
C VAL A 52 12.24 2.83 14.52
N VAL A 53 12.81 3.93 14.02
CA VAL A 53 12.02 5.15 13.75
C VAL A 53 11.06 4.82 12.61
N PRO A 54 9.76 4.65 12.85
CA PRO A 54 8.82 4.23 11.83
C PRO A 54 8.41 5.45 11.01
N VAL A 55 8.67 5.43 9.71
CA VAL A 55 8.14 6.45 8.78
C VAL A 55 6.92 5.86 8.09
N LEU A 56 5.73 6.39 8.41
CA LEU A 56 4.50 6.02 7.73
C LEU A 56 4.32 6.89 6.48
N PHE A 57 4.39 6.28 5.32
CA PHE A 57 3.94 6.92 4.08
C PHE A 57 2.44 6.71 3.90
N SER A 58 1.70 7.80 3.83
CA SER A 58 0.30 7.82 3.39
C SER A 58 0.15 8.76 2.21
N THR A 59 -0.56 8.34 1.18
CA THR A 59 -0.91 9.23 0.07
C THR A 59 -1.91 10.27 0.56
N TRP A 60 -1.65 11.54 0.26
CA TRP A 60 -2.62 12.60 0.54
C TRP A 60 -3.85 12.39 -0.34
N THR A 61 -5.01 12.30 0.29
CA THR A 61 -6.32 12.30 -0.37
C THR A 61 -7.12 13.45 0.22
N SER A 62 -7.60 14.36 -0.63
CA SER A 62 -8.41 15.49 -0.17
C SER A 62 -9.73 14.96 0.39
N SER A 63 -9.93 15.06 1.71
CA SER A 63 -11.20 14.72 2.37
C SER A 63 -12.38 15.57 1.87
N LYS A 64 -12.11 16.74 1.25
CA LYS A 64 -13.12 17.63 0.66
C LYS A 64 -13.61 17.19 -0.72
N THR A 65 -13.05 16.12 -1.29
CA THR A 65 -13.45 15.57 -2.59
C THR A 65 -13.67 14.07 -2.49
N ASN A 66 -14.55 13.63 -1.57
CA ASN A 66 -15.22 12.33 -1.73
C ASN A 66 -16.18 12.31 -2.94
N THR A 67 -16.24 13.41 -3.70
CA THR A 67 -16.83 13.52 -5.03
C THR A 67 -15.76 13.27 -6.08
N ASN A 68 -15.70 12.03 -6.59
CA ASN A 68 -15.09 11.75 -7.88
C ASN A 68 -15.98 12.38 -8.95
N PHE A 69 -15.57 13.51 -9.52
CA PHE A 69 -16.19 13.99 -10.76
C PHE A 69 -15.72 13.09 -11.89
N VAL A 70 -16.50 12.06 -12.19
CA VAL A 70 -16.28 11.18 -13.34
C VAL A 70 -16.60 11.97 -14.61
N GLY A 71 -15.66 12.81 -15.04
CA GLY A 71 -15.80 13.62 -16.25
C GLY A 71 -15.53 12.85 -17.54
N LYS A 72 -15.08 11.59 -17.43
CA LYS A 72 -14.72 10.70 -18.55
C LYS A 72 -15.01 9.26 -18.16
N PHE A 73 -15.18 8.40 -19.15
CA PHE A 73 -15.31 6.96 -18.95
C PHE A 73 -14.06 6.37 -18.27
N GLU A 74 -14.25 5.71 -17.12
CA GLU A 74 -13.17 5.12 -16.31
C GLU A 74 -13.06 3.59 -16.45
N GLY A 75 -13.85 2.98 -17.34
CA GLY A 75 -13.87 1.54 -17.54
C GLY A 75 -14.98 0.84 -16.75
N TYR A 76 -14.88 -0.48 -16.67
CA TYR A 76 -15.87 -1.36 -16.06
C TYR A 76 -15.30 -2.17 -14.88
N GLY A 77 -14.20 -1.70 -14.26
CA GLY A 77 -13.45 -2.42 -13.22
C GLY A 77 -14.32 -2.93 -12.07
N HIS A 78 -14.99 -2.03 -11.35
CA HIS A 78 -15.84 -2.39 -10.21
C HIS A 78 -17.00 -3.32 -10.58
N SER A 79 -17.65 -3.08 -11.73
CA SER A 79 -18.75 -3.94 -12.20
C SER A 79 -18.25 -5.34 -12.55
N PHE A 80 -17.06 -5.44 -13.14
CA PHE A 80 -16.41 -6.72 -13.44
C PHE A 80 -16.03 -7.46 -12.16
N GLU A 81 -15.36 -6.81 -11.21
CA GLU A 81 -15.04 -7.39 -9.89
C GLU A 81 -16.29 -7.95 -9.22
N LYS A 82 -17.38 -7.17 -9.17
CA LYS A 82 -18.63 -7.58 -8.54
C LYS A 82 -19.30 -8.77 -9.23
N THR A 83 -19.17 -8.89 -10.55
CA THR A 83 -19.81 -9.95 -11.34
C THR A 83 -18.94 -11.21 -11.41
N SER A 84 -17.61 -11.05 -11.38
CA SER A 84 -16.63 -12.14 -11.50
C SER A 84 -16.16 -12.69 -10.15
N THR A 85 -16.65 -12.14 -9.04
CA THR A 85 -16.38 -12.65 -7.68
C THR A 85 -17.68 -12.97 -6.97
N TRP A 86 -17.59 -13.76 -5.90
CA TRP A 86 -18.69 -13.94 -4.96
C TRP A 86 -18.23 -13.60 -3.54
N THR A 87 -19.15 -13.07 -2.75
CA THR A 87 -18.89 -12.74 -1.34
C THR A 87 -19.46 -13.84 -0.43
N PRO A 88 -18.61 -14.58 0.30
CA PRO A 88 -19.09 -15.51 1.33
C PRO A 88 -19.99 -14.82 2.36
N ARG A 89 -20.99 -15.55 2.88
CA ARG A 89 -22.00 -15.00 3.81
C ARG A 89 -21.40 -14.26 5.00
N TYR A 90 -20.30 -14.78 5.56
CA TYR A 90 -19.65 -14.23 6.75
C TYR A 90 -18.89 -12.91 6.53
N ILE A 91 -18.70 -12.47 5.27
CA ILE A 91 -18.10 -11.16 4.92
C ILE A 91 -18.99 -10.31 4.02
N ARG A 92 -20.29 -10.59 3.93
CA ARG A 92 -21.22 -9.85 3.03
C ARG A 92 -21.32 -8.35 3.35
N GLY A 93 -21.05 -7.95 4.60
CA GLY A 93 -20.97 -6.54 5.00
C GLY A 93 -19.59 -5.88 4.82
N SER A 94 -18.60 -6.60 4.29
CA SER A 94 -17.26 -6.07 4.08
C SER A 94 -17.23 -5.08 2.91
N ILE A 95 -16.53 -3.97 3.10
CA ILE A 95 -16.38 -2.90 2.08
C ILE A 95 -15.05 -3.07 1.34
N ILE A 96 -13.98 -3.45 2.04
CA ILE A 96 -12.63 -3.58 1.50
C ILE A 96 -11.90 -4.73 2.20
N HIS A 97 -11.06 -5.46 1.46
CA HIS A 97 -10.15 -6.45 2.05
C HIS A 97 -8.72 -5.93 1.92
N ASN A 98 -8.07 -5.65 3.05
CA ASN A 98 -6.67 -5.24 3.07
C ASN A 98 -5.78 -6.31 3.67
N ARG A 99 -4.58 -6.46 3.13
CA ARG A 99 -3.50 -7.28 3.68
C ARG A 99 -2.30 -6.44 4.01
N VAL A 100 -1.42 -7.01 4.81
CA VAL A 100 -0.12 -6.44 5.10
C VAL A 100 0.95 -7.46 4.76
N VAL A 101 1.99 -7.04 4.04
CA VAL A 101 3.22 -7.81 3.87
C VAL A 101 4.37 -7.09 4.53
N ARG A 102 5.29 -7.85 5.11
CA ARG A 102 6.60 -7.34 5.52
C ARG A 102 7.70 -7.95 4.66
N TYR A 103 8.72 -7.16 4.34
CA TYR A 103 9.94 -7.63 3.71
C TYR A 103 11.04 -6.59 3.90
N THR A 104 12.28 -6.99 3.64
CA THR A 104 13.43 -6.09 3.56
C THR A 104 13.74 -5.83 2.09
N LEU A 105 13.91 -4.56 1.72
CA LEU A 105 14.30 -4.12 0.36
C LEU A 105 15.46 -3.15 0.47
N GLY A 106 16.61 -3.48 -0.10
CA GLY A 106 17.79 -2.62 -0.04
C GLY A 106 18.24 -2.23 1.37
N GLY A 107 18.03 -3.12 2.35
CA GLY A 107 18.32 -2.84 3.77
C GLY A 107 17.20 -2.13 4.54
N ILE A 108 16.14 -1.67 3.85
CA ILE A 108 14.98 -1.02 4.47
C ILE A 108 13.93 -2.06 4.82
N HIS A 109 13.51 -2.10 6.09
CA HIS A 109 12.36 -2.90 6.52
C HIS A 109 11.06 -2.20 6.11
N ILE A 110 10.27 -2.88 5.29
CA ILE A 110 9.01 -2.34 4.76
C ILE A 110 7.84 -3.14 5.32
N LEU A 111 6.83 -2.42 5.80
CA LEU A 111 5.50 -2.93 6.11
C LEU A 111 4.51 -2.29 5.13
N LEU A 112 4.02 -3.07 4.16
CA LEU A 112 3.14 -2.57 3.10
C LEU A 112 1.72 -3.08 3.30
N ARG A 113 0.77 -2.16 3.48
CA ARG A 113 -0.66 -2.44 3.40
C ARG A 113 -1.13 -2.29 1.95
N TYR A 114 -1.93 -3.23 1.47
CA TYR A 114 -2.52 -3.19 0.13
C TYR A 114 -3.92 -3.78 0.13
N GLU A 115 -4.76 -3.31 -0.79
CA GLU A 115 -6.08 -3.85 -1.07
C GLU A 115 -5.95 -5.15 -1.88
N VAL A 116 -6.87 -6.08 -1.65
CA VAL A 116 -6.98 -7.35 -2.35
C VAL A 116 -8.33 -7.43 -3.02
N ASP A 117 -8.33 -7.68 -4.33
CA ASP A 117 -9.55 -7.75 -5.13
C ASP A 117 -10.27 -9.09 -4.90
N ALA A 118 -9.52 -10.20 -4.96
CA ALA A 118 -10.09 -11.53 -4.82
C ALA A 118 -9.08 -12.58 -4.36
N CYS A 119 -9.59 -13.79 -4.15
CA CYS A 119 -8.75 -14.97 -4.00
C CYS A 119 -9.33 -16.17 -4.73
N MET A 120 -8.47 -17.08 -5.19
CA MET A 120 -8.89 -18.37 -5.71
C MET A 120 -9.70 -19.14 -4.65
N PRO A 121 -10.71 -19.93 -5.04
CA PRO A 121 -11.48 -20.74 -4.11
C PRO A 121 -10.59 -21.70 -3.32
N GLY A 122 -11.02 -22.05 -2.11
CA GLY A 122 -10.30 -22.98 -1.24
C GLY A 122 -11.24 -24.00 -0.64
N LYS A 123 -10.67 -25.00 0.04
CA LYS A 123 -11.49 -25.94 0.80
C LYS A 123 -12.35 -25.17 1.81
N PRO A 124 -13.65 -25.50 1.94
CA PRO A 124 -14.50 -24.93 2.97
C PRO A 124 -13.87 -25.20 4.33
N HIS A 125 -13.71 -24.16 5.15
CA HIS A 125 -13.28 -24.31 6.53
C HIS A 125 -14.49 -24.10 7.43
N THR A 126 -14.66 -24.96 8.43
CA THR A 126 -15.63 -24.80 9.50
C THR A 126 -15.14 -23.69 10.42
N PRO A 127 -15.79 -22.53 10.50
CA PRO A 127 -15.29 -21.44 11.35
C PRO A 127 -15.23 -21.92 12.81
N THR A 128 -14.07 -21.77 13.44
CA THR A 128 -13.96 -21.84 14.90
C THR A 128 -14.36 -20.47 15.45
N PRO A 129 -15.49 -20.36 16.17
CA PRO A 129 -15.90 -19.09 16.74
C PRO A 129 -14.95 -18.71 17.88
N ASN A 130 -14.01 -17.81 17.59
CA ASN A 130 -13.28 -17.11 18.64
C ASN A 130 -14.00 -15.78 18.90
N ASN A 131 -15.03 -15.83 19.73
CA ASN A 131 -15.72 -14.64 20.24
C ASN A 131 -14.86 -13.95 21.31
N THR A 132 -13.75 -13.35 20.89
CA THR A 132 -13.09 -12.31 21.68
C THR A 132 -13.56 -10.97 21.14
N ASN A 133 -14.42 -10.29 21.88
CA ASN A 133 -14.73 -8.88 21.62
C ASN A 133 -13.46 -8.08 21.90
N GLN A 134 -12.66 -7.87 20.86
CA GLN A 134 -11.48 -7.02 20.91
C GLN A 134 -11.84 -5.68 20.28
N GLN A 135 -11.51 -4.59 20.95
CA GLN A 135 -11.64 -3.25 20.42
C GLN A 135 -10.24 -2.69 20.24
N THR A 136 -9.97 -2.06 19.10
CA THR A 136 -8.72 -1.31 18.92
C THR A 136 -8.70 -0.09 19.86
N PRO A 137 -7.52 0.49 20.12
CA PRO A 137 -7.43 1.77 20.82
C PRO A 137 -8.21 2.91 20.13
N THR A 138 -8.48 2.80 18.82
CA THR A 138 -9.32 3.73 18.03
C THR A 138 -10.83 3.53 18.24
N GLY A 139 -11.24 2.53 19.02
CA GLY A 139 -12.63 2.18 19.22
C GLY A 139 -13.23 1.29 18.12
N ILE A 140 -12.42 0.77 17.18
CA ILE A 140 -12.88 -0.13 16.12
C ILE A 140 -13.06 -1.54 16.70
N ASN A 141 -14.26 -2.09 16.53
CA ASN A 141 -14.55 -3.46 16.91
C ASN A 141 -13.86 -4.43 15.95
N ILE A 142 -13.03 -5.32 16.51
CA ILE A 142 -12.35 -6.38 15.79
C ILE A 142 -13.22 -7.63 15.88
N ASN A 143 -13.65 -8.12 14.72
CA ASN A 143 -14.32 -9.41 14.59
C ASN A 143 -13.35 -10.42 13.96
N ASN A 144 -12.85 -11.33 14.78
CA ASN A 144 -11.97 -12.41 14.34
C ASN A 144 -12.80 -13.53 13.70
N SER A 145 -12.94 -13.48 12.37
CA SER A 145 -13.74 -14.45 11.62
C SER A 145 -13.05 -14.88 10.32
N GLY A 146 -13.40 -16.08 9.85
CA GLY A 146 -12.84 -16.69 8.64
C GLY A 146 -11.46 -17.31 8.84
N THR A 147 -10.77 -17.56 7.74
CA THR A 147 -9.42 -18.15 7.72
C THR A 147 -8.52 -17.28 6.87
N LEU A 148 -7.26 -17.12 7.29
CA LEU A 148 -6.26 -16.46 6.46
C LEU A 148 -6.10 -17.21 5.14
N VAL A 149 -6.48 -16.57 4.04
CA VAL A 149 -6.24 -17.16 2.71
C VAL A 149 -4.74 -17.15 2.42
N PRO A 150 -4.14 -18.29 2.02
CA PRO A 150 -2.72 -18.37 1.68
C PRO A 150 -2.31 -17.37 0.58
N PRO A 151 -1.11 -16.76 0.65
CA PRO A 151 -0.65 -15.74 -0.30
C PRO A 151 -0.70 -16.20 -1.77
N HIS A 152 -0.36 -17.45 -2.05
CA HIS A 152 -0.36 -18.04 -3.40
C HIS A 152 -1.74 -18.10 -4.08
N ARG A 153 -2.83 -17.77 -3.36
CA ARG A 153 -4.21 -17.73 -3.87
C ARG A 153 -4.72 -16.31 -4.13
N ILE A 154 -3.95 -15.27 -3.82
CA ILE A 154 -4.41 -13.89 -3.94
C ILE A 154 -4.37 -13.43 -5.38
N ILE A 155 -5.43 -12.73 -5.78
CA ILE A 155 -5.69 -12.30 -7.15
C ILE A 155 -5.77 -10.77 -7.18
N GLU A 156 -5.07 -10.19 -8.13
CA GLU A 156 -5.30 -8.84 -8.64
C GLU A 156 -6.21 -8.94 -9.87
N ILE A 157 -7.25 -8.12 -9.95
CA ILE A 157 -8.19 -8.02 -11.06
C ILE A 157 -7.90 -6.74 -11.84
N LYS A 158 -7.73 -6.86 -13.17
CA LYS A 158 -7.58 -5.69 -14.05
C LYS A 158 -8.48 -5.80 -15.27
N THR A 159 -9.05 -4.69 -15.68
CA THR A 159 -9.89 -4.62 -16.89
C THR A 159 -9.40 -3.59 -17.91
N GLY A 160 -9.82 -3.78 -19.15
CA GLY A 160 -9.50 -2.85 -20.23
C GLY A 160 -10.04 -3.30 -21.59
N PRO A 161 -9.94 -2.45 -22.62
CA PRO A 161 -10.31 -2.83 -23.96
C PRO A 161 -9.40 -3.97 -24.48
N VAL A 162 -9.87 -4.75 -25.45
CA VAL A 162 -9.15 -5.91 -26.02
C VAL A 162 -7.72 -5.62 -26.51
N ASN A 163 -7.44 -4.39 -26.95
CA ASN A 163 -6.12 -3.96 -27.40
C ASN A 163 -5.20 -3.49 -26.25
N LYS A 164 -5.72 -3.36 -25.02
CA LYS A 164 -4.93 -2.93 -23.86
C LYS A 164 -4.23 -4.13 -23.23
N ARG A 165 -2.91 -4.01 -23.14
CA ARG A 165 -2.06 -4.92 -22.38
C ARG A 165 -2.25 -4.70 -20.87
N LEU A 166 -2.83 -5.68 -20.17
CA LEU A 166 -3.18 -5.58 -18.73
C LEU A 166 -2.10 -6.12 -17.79
N ASP A 167 -1.12 -6.82 -18.32
CA ASP A 167 0.08 -7.30 -17.62
C ASP A 167 1.29 -6.34 -17.85
N ASN A 168 0.99 -5.05 -17.98
CA ASN A 168 1.97 -3.99 -18.20
C ASN A 168 2.77 -3.68 -16.92
N SER A 169 3.87 -2.93 -17.07
CA SER A 169 4.79 -2.62 -15.96
C SER A 169 4.13 -1.93 -14.77
N LYS A 170 3.10 -1.09 -14.97
CA LYS A 170 2.36 -0.44 -13.87
C LYS A 170 1.60 -1.45 -13.02
N ASN A 171 0.94 -2.42 -13.65
CA ASN A 171 0.20 -3.44 -12.92
C ASN A 171 1.15 -4.46 -12.28
N LEU A 172 2.21 -4.84 -12.99
CA LEU A 172 3.25 -5.73 -12.46
C LEU A 172 3.99 -5.11 -11.27
N SER A 173 4.20 -3.79 -11.24
CA SER A 173 4.80 -3.13 -10.08
C SER A 173 3.91 -3.25 -8.84
N GLN A 174 2.61 -2.98 -8.97
CA GLN A 174 1.64 -3.15 -7.89
C GLN A 174 1.65 -4.59 -7.36
N MET A 175 1.60 -5.57 -8.26
CA MET A 175 1.65 -6.99 -7.92
C MET A 175 2.98 -7.39 -7.27
N TRP A 176 4.11 -6.89 -7.77
CA TRP A 176 5.43 -7.19 -7.23
C TRP A 176 5.56 -6.65 -5.80
N PHE A 177 5.22 -5.37 -5.55
CA PHE A 177 5.28 -4.76 -4.22
C PHE A 177 4.34 -5.45 -3.21
N SER A 178 3.09 -5.72 -3.60
CA SER A 178 2.11 -6.40 -2.76
C SER A 178 2.36 -7.91 -2.60
N HIS A 179 3.24 -8.48 -3.42
CA HIS A 179 3.42 -9.92 -3.57
C HIS A 179 2.10 -10.65 -3.89
N THR A 180 1.37 -10.10 -4.85
CA THR A 180 0.13 -10.69 -5.39
C THR A 180 0.48 -11.53 -6.62
N PRO A 181 0.35 -12.86 -6.56
CA PRO A 181 0.93 -13.75 -7.58
C PRO A 181 0.05 -13.93 -8.82
N ILE A 182 -1.27 -13.80 -8.69
CA ILE A 182 -2.22 -14.13 -9.75
C ILE A 182 -2.83 -12.85 -10.31
N LEU A 183 -2.85 -12.73 -11.63
CA LEU A 183 -3.56 -11.68 -12.36
C LEU A 183 -4.79 -12.31 -13.03
N CYS A 184 -5.97 -11.77 -12.73
CA CYS A 184 -7.20 -12.02 -13.48
C CYS A 184 -7.50 -10.82 -14.37
N THR A 185 -7.69 -11.07 -15.67
CA THR A 185 -7.96 -10.02 -16.65
C THR A 185 -9.35 -10.15 -17.25
N GLY A 186 -10.05 -9.03 -17.31
CA GLY A 186 -11.30 -8.88 -18.07
C GLY A 186 -11.11 -7.92 -19.23
N GLN A 187 -11.09 -8.44 -20.45
CA GLN A 187 -11.01 -7.61 -21.65
C GLN A 187 -12.38 -7.40 -22.27
N TYR A 188 -12.72 -6.17 -22.63
CA TYR A 188 -14.02 -5.83 -23.23
C TYR A 188 -13.90 -5.26 -24.64
N GLN A 189 -14.91 -5.56 -25.46
CA GLN A 189 -15.10 -5.03 -26.80
C GLN A 189 -15.65 -3.59 -26.77
N PRO A 190 -15.66 -2.85 -27.91
CA PRO A 190 -16.18 -1.48 -27.95
C PRO A 190 -17.65 -1.33 -27.52
N ASP A 191 -18.45 -2.38 -27.67
CA ASP A 191 -19.85 -2.46 -27.22
C ASP A 191 -19.99 -2.69 -25.71
N GLY A 192 -18.88 -2.88 -24.98
CA GLY A 192 -18.86 -3.19 -23.55
C GLY A 192 -18.96 -4.67 -23.21
N THR A 193 -19.11 -5.56 -24.20
CA THR A 193 -19.18 -7.00 -23.96
C THR A 193 -17.81 -7.55 -23.59
N PHE A 194 -17.73 -8.26 -22.46
CA PHE A 194 -16.49 -8.90 -22.00
C PHE A 194 -16.21 -10.21 -22.73
N LEU A 195 -14.94 -10.41 -23.07
CA LEU A 195 -14.41 -11.73 -23.38
C LEU A 195 -14.32 -12.58 -22.11
N PRO A 196 -14.19 -13.92 -22.24
CA PRO A 196 -13.94 -14.78 -21.09
C PRO A 196 -12.74 -14.30 -20.26
N ALA A 197 -12.93 -14.23 -18.95
CA ALA A 197 -11.88 -13.81 -18.03
C ALA A 197 -10.68 -14.76 -18.11
N ARG A 198 -9.48 -14.19 -18.10
CA ARG A 198 -8.23 -14.96 -18.12
C ARG A 198 -7.52 -14.84 -16.79
N THR A 199 -7.20 -15.97 -16.17
CA THR A 199 -6.41 -16.00 -14.94
C THR A 199 -5.03 -16.57 -15.24
N GLN A 200 -3.99 -15.90 -14.75
CA GLN A 200 -2.59 -16.28 -14.96
C GLN A 200 -1.79 -16.11 -13.67
N ASN A 201 -0.86 -17.02 -13.42
CA ASN A 201 -0.01 -16.94 -12.24
C ASN A 201 1.31 -16.24 -12.64
N MET A 202 1.34 -14.91 -12.51
CA MET A 202 2.48 -14.07 -12.87
C MET A 202 3.75 -14.44 -12.12
N GLU A 203 3.63 -14.94 -10.89
CA GLU A 203 4.77 -15.41 -10.11
C GLU A 203 5.36 -16.71 -10.70
N LYS A 204 4.53 -17.75 -10.86
CA LYS A 204 4.96 -19.05 -11.42
C LYS A 204 5.45 -18.95 -12.86
N GLU A 205 4.87 -18.05 -13.64
CA GLU A 205 5.30 -17.74 -15.02
C GLU A 205 6.59 -16.91 -15.06
N GLY A 206 7.20 -16.58 -13.91
CA GLY A 206 8.46 -15.84 -13.83
C GLY A 206 8.36 -14.35 -14.17
N ARG A 207 7.14 -13.82 -14.32
CA ARG A 207 6.90 -12.45 -14.81
C ARG A 207 7.19 -11.39 -13.76
N LEU A 208 6.90 -11.68 -12.49
CA LEU A 208 7.28 -10.80 -11.39
C LEU A 208 8.81 -10.73 -11.23
N ALA A 209 9.49 -11.87 -11.39
CA ALA A 209 10.95 -11.92 -11.37
C ALA A 209 11.58 -11.20 -12.58
N GLN A 210 10.97 -11.32 -13.76
CA GLN A 210 11.40 -10.57 -14.93
C GLN A 210 11.19 -9.06 -14.72
N TRP A 211 10.04 -8.64 -14.18
CA TRP A 211 9.79 -7.24 -13.87
C TRP A 211 10.81 -6.67 -12.89
N GLU A 212 11.22 -7.44 -11.87
CA GLU A 212 12.29 -7.04 -10.94
C GLU A 212 13.60 -6.76 -11.69
N ARG A 213 14.05 -7.69 -12.54
CA ARG A 213 15.27 -7.55 -13.37
C ARG A 213 15.19 -6.31 -14.28
N ASP A 214 14.06 -6.14 -14.96
CA ASP A 214 13.84 -5.03 -15.89
C ASP A 214 13.78 -3.65 -15.20
N ASN A 215 13.61 -3.62 -13.87
CA ASN A 215 13.44 -2.39 -13.10
C ASN A 215 14.48 -2.23 -11.97
N GLU A 216 15.56 -3.00 -11.96
CA GLU A 216 16.56 -2.96 -10.89
C GLU A 216 17.10 -1.55 -10.63
N GLU A 217 17.45 -0.81 -11.68
CA GLU A 217 17.95 0.57 -11.52
C GLU A 217 16.93 1.47 -10.82
N LYS A 218 15.64 1.33 -11.17
CA LYS A 218 14.55 2.09 -10.55
C LYS A 218 14.32 1.66 -9.10
N ILE A 219 14.46 0.36 -8.80
CA ILE A 219 14.37 -0.16 -7.44
C ILE A 219 15.51 0.38 -6.58
N ARG A 220 16.74 0.39 -7.07
CA ARG A 220 17.90 1.00 -6.38
C ARG A 220 17.66 2.48 -6.13
N LYS A 221 17.19 3.23 -7.13
CA LYS A 221 16.81 4.64 -6.97
C LYS A 221 15.71 4.83 -5.94
N LEU A 222 14.69 3.97 -5.90
CA LEU A 222 13.64 4.02 -4.89
C LEU A 222 14.21 3.86 -3.48
N VAL A 223 15.10 2.90 -3.26
CA VAL A 223 15.77 2.72 -1.96
C VAL A 223 16.53 3.99 -1.57
N ARG A 224 17.30 4.57 -2.51
CA ARG A 224 18.03 5.83 -2.28
C ARG A 224 17.09 7.00 -1.96
N VAL A 225 15.95 7.13 -2.66
CA VAL A 225 14.91 8.13 -2.33
C VAL A 225 14.46 7.96 -0.88
N LEU A 226 14.13 6.73 -0.48
CA LEU A 226 13.65 6.45 0.87
C LEU A 226 14.70 6.79 1.93
N GLU A 227 15.97 6.42 1.71
CA GLU A 227 17.07 6.77 2.60
C GLU A 227 17.24 8.29 2.74
N ARG A 228 17.20 9.04 1.63
CA ARG A 228 17.26 10.50 1.65
C ARG A 228 16.09 11.13 2.39
N VAL A 229 14.89 10.60 2.18
CA VAL A 229 13.70 11.06 2.94
C VAL A 229 13.91 10.78 4.43
N PHE A 230 14.42 9.60 4.80
CA PHE A 230 14.70 9.25 6.19
C PHE A 230 15.76 10.14 6.83
N GLU A 231 16.79 10.54 6.10
CA GLU A 231 17.79 11.52 6.55
C GLU A 231 17.13 12.85 6.92
N VAL A 232 16.23 13.35 6.07
CA VAL A 232 15.55 14.64 6.28
C VAL A 232 14.53 14.59 7.42
N VAL A 233 13.75 13.51 7.53
CA VAL A 233 12.68 13.41 8.54
C VAL A 233 13.15 12.87 9.89
N ARG A 234 14.42 12.47 10.02
CA ARG A 234 14.97 11.95 11.26
C ARG A 234 14.90 13.02 12.36
N GLY A 235 14.21 12.72 13.44
CA GLY A 235 14.07 13.64 14.57
C GLY A 235 13.04 14.75 14.36
N VAL A 236 12.26 14.71 13.27
CA VAL A 236 11.11 15.62 13.09
C VAL A 236 9.93 15.08 13.90
N PRO A 237 9.42 15.82 14.90
CA PRO A 237 8.40 15.33 15.84
C PRO A 237 6.97 15.31 15.24
N HIS A 238 6.80 15.80 14.01
CA HIS A 238 5.51 16.05 13.39
C HIS A 238 5.42 15.42 12.00
N LYS A 239 4.21 15.40 11.44
CA LYS A 239 4.00 14.89 10.09
C LYS A 239 4.74 15.74 9.08
N CYS A 240 5.24 15.07 8.05
CA CYS A 240 5.81 15.73 6.89
C CYS A 240 4.99 15.44 5.63
N ALA A 241 4.98 16.38 4.70
CA ALA A 241 4.48 16.20 3.35
C ALA A 241 5.66 16.12 2.38
N LEU A 242 5.68 15.07 1.55
CA LEU A 242 6.64 14.91 0.47
C LEU A 242 5.99 15.38 -0.84
N VAL A 243 6.55 16.39 -1.48
CA VAL A 243 5.93 17.06 -2.65
C VAL A 243 6.96 17.18 -3.78
N HIS A 244 6.53 16.88 -5.01
CA HIS A 244 7.31 17.09 -6.23
C HIS A 244 6.47 17.88 -7.24
N ASN A 245 7.00 18.99 -7.73
CA ASN A 245 6.28 19.95 -8.56
C ASN A 245 6.65 19.89 -10.05
N GLY A 246 7.47 18.91 -10.45
CA GLY A 246 7.94 18.77 -11.83
C GLY A 246 9.21 19.57 -12.14
N ASP A 247 9.79 20.25 -11.14
CA ASP A 247 11.01 21.04 -11.25
C ASP A 247 12.29 20.24 -10.95
N GLY A 248 12.17 18.91 -10.84
CA GLY A 248 13.31 18.04 -10.58
C GLY A 248 13.78 18.04 -9.12
N VAL A 249 13.02 18.63 -8.20
CA VAL A 249 13.35 18.65 -6.77
C VAL A 249 12.20 18.10 -5.94
N LEU A 250 12.52 17.08 -5.14
CA LEU A 250 11.60 16.51 -4.16
C LEU A 250 11.74 17.26 -2.85
N ARG A 251 10.66 17.82 -2.33
CA ARG A 251 10.68 18.67 -1.13
C ARG A 251 9.92 18.03 0.02
N VAL A 252 10.50 18.13 1.21
CA VAL A 252 9.89 17.70 2.46
C VAL A 252 9.42 18.93 3.21
N TYR A 253 8.13 19.02 3.47
CA TYR A 253 7.52 20.10 4.23
C TYR A 253 7.08 19.58 5.58
N GLN A 254 7.24 20.39 6.63
CA GLN A 254 6.64 20.09 7.92
C GLN A 254 5.19 20.59 7.96
N ASP A 255 4.30 19.78 8.51
CA ASP A 255 2.91 20.16 8.84
C ASP A 255 2.96 21.21 9.97
N ASP A 256 2.25 22.34 9.80
CA ASP A 256 2.24 23.44 10.78
C ASP A 256 1.52 23.10 12.10
N GLY A 257 0.90 21.91 12.18
CA GLY A 257 0.23 21.40 13.36
C GLY A 257 -1.11 22.09 13.68
N ASN A 258 -1.45 23.17 12.96
CA ASN A 258 -2.69 23.94 13.13
C ASN A 258 -3.85 23.39 12.28
N GLY A 259 -3.57 22.44 11.39
CA GLY A 259 -4.58 21.66 10.68
C GLY A 259 -5.39 20.76 11.62
N ALA A 260 -6.49 21.27 12.16
CA ALA A 260 -7.45 20.53 12.99
C ALA A 260 -8.19 19.37 12.29
N VAL A 261 -7.75 18.93 11.10
CA VAL A 261 -8.40 17.85 10.33
C VAL A 261 -7.36 16.89 9.79
N GLY A 262 -7.36 15.65 10.29
CA GLY A 262 -6.63 14.55 9.66
C GLY A 262 -5.27 14.26 10.27
N ARG A 263 -5.26 13.79 11.51
CA ARG A 263 -4.19 12.92 12.00
C ARG A 263 -4.14 11.66 11.11
N GLY A 264 -3.27 11.65 10.09
CA GLY A 264 -3.10 10.52 9.16
C GLY A 264 -2.82 9.17 9.83
N MET A 265 -2.43 9.21 11.10
CA MET A 265 -2.48 8.10 12.04
C MET A 265 -3.22 8.58 13.31
N PRO A 266 -4.29 7.91 13.78
CA PRO A 266 -5.02 8.33 14.97
C PRO A 266 -4.13 8.33 16.24
N ARG A 267 -4.42 9.22 17.20
CA ARG A 267 -3.50 9.57 18.33
C ARG A 267 -3.06 8.35 19.15
N ASP A 268 -3.97 7.42 19.30
CA ASP A 268 -3.79 6.16 20.01
C ASP A 268 -2.83 5.20 19.30
N LEU A 269 -2.78 5.22 17.96
CA LEU A 269 -1.75 4.49 17.21
C LEU A 269 -0.39 5.19 17.32
N LEU A 270 -0.34 6.52 17.35
CA LEU A 270 0.90 7.27 17.61
C LEU A 270 1.46 6.95 19.02
N GLY A 271 0.58 6.83 20.02
CA GLY A 271 0.94 6.46 21.39
C GLY A 271 1.48 5.04 21.58
N LEU A 272 1.43 4.18 20.54
CA LEU A 272 2.12 2.88 20.55
C LEU A 272 3.62 3.00 20.22
N TRP A 273 4.05 4.13 19.65
CA TRP A 273 5.44 4.42 19.27
C TRP A 273 6.10 5.48 20.16
N ASP A 274 5.32 6.24 20.91
CA ASP A 274 5.86 7.02 22.03
C ASP A 274 6.24 6.02 23.14
N ASP A 275 7.51 5.66 23.20
CA ASP A 275 8.09 5.10 24.41
C ASP A 275 7.87 6.14 25.50
N GLY A 276 6.82 5.94 26.29
CA GLY A 276 6.62 6.65 27.54
C GLY A 276 7.88 6.46 28.37
N GLY A 277 8.79 7.44 28.27
CA GLY A 277 9.88 7.61 29.19
C GLY A 277 9.23 7.71 30.55
N VAL A 278 9.27 6.60 31.29
CA VAL A 278 8.97 6.61 32.71
C VAL A 278 9.92 7.64 33.30
N PRO A 279 9.42 8.73 33.91
CA PRO A 279 10.29 9.63 34.64
C PRO A 279 10.96 8.80 35.71
N VAL A 280 12.29 8.75 35.68
CA VAL A 280 13.06 8.25 36.80
C VAL A 280 12.91 9.30 37.89
N ASN A 281 12.02 9.03 38.84
CA ASN A 281 12.09 9.61 40.17
C ASN A 281 12.86 8.64 41.05
#